data_AF-A0A7V6VV79-F1
#
_entry.id   AF-A0A7V6VV79-F1
#
_cell.length_a   1.000
_cell.length_b   1.000
_cell.length_c   1.000
_cell.angle_alpha   90.00
_cell.angle_beta   90.00
_cell.angle_gamma   90.00
#
_symmetry.space_group_name_H-M   'P 1'
#
loop_
_entity.id
_entity.type
_entity.pdbx_description
1 polymer ?
#
loop_
_entity_poly.entity_id
_entity_poly.type
_entity_poly.pdbx_seq_one_letter_code
_entity_poly.pdbx_strand_id
1 'polypeptide(L)'
;MNEKLRQFKALITEWLQDASADDTEVTQLHAEMWDVLSSVLAEREAGLPPLSRISADNVRLVVKDNTTGRVFMRHLPLEYSESSNGVVLKGETFAAQPTKIVFLTEFALGKLLELQGKGQDEHVCDGHHSHDHDHHHHEFESDGDVACVPSDDCDSCADADCTHSGVGK
;
A
#
# COMPACT_ATOMS: atom_id res chain seq x y z
N MET A 1 -26.87 32.03 5.04
CA MET A 1 -26.97 31.09 3.90
C MET A 1 -26.88 31.90 2.60
N ASN A 2 -25.98 31.55 1.69
CA ASN A 2 -25.68 32.28 0.45
C ASN A 2 -26.93 32.44 -0.45
N GLU A 3 -27.18 33.63 -0.98
CA GLU A 3 -28.36 33.93 -1.83
C GLU A 3 -28.41 33.06 -3.08
N LYS A 4 -27.27 32.85 -3.74
CA LYS A 4 -27.16 31.99 -4.93
C LYS A 4 -27.52 30.55 -4.62
N LEU A 5 -27.14 30.07 -3.44
CA LEU A 5 -27.47 28.71 -2.98
C LEU A 5 -28.98 28.55 -2.74
N ARG A 6 -29.65 29.61 -2.28
CA ARG A 6 -31.10 29.60 -2.09
C ARG A 6 -31.84 29.57 -3.42
N GLN A 7 -31.41 30.38 -4.39
CA GLN A 7 -31.98 30.41 -5.75
C GLN A 7 -31.79 29.07 -6.45
N PHE A 8 -30.59 28.50 -6.39
CA PHE A 8 -30.32 27.18 -6.95
C PHE A 8 -31.19 26.10 -6.30
N LYS A 9 -31.30 26.10 -4.96
CA LYS A 9 -32.18 25.15 -4.26
C LYS A 9 -33.63 25.28 -4.71
N ALA A 10 -34.14 26.51 -4.89
CA ALA A 10 -35.51 26.75 -5.34
C ALA A 10 -35.73 26.19 -6.75
N LEU A 11 -34.83 26.51 -7.68
CA LEU A 11 -34.87 26.02 -9.07
C LEU A 11 -34.90 24.49 -9.15
N ILE A 12 -34.01 23.82 -8.40
CA ILE A 12 -33.99 22.36 -8.36
C ILE A 12 -35.29 21.80 -7.75
N THR A 13 -35.81 22.43 -6.69
CA THR A 13 -37.04 21.94 -6.03
C THR A 13 -38.26 22.04 -6.94
N GLU A 14 -38.40 23.15 -7.66
CA GLU A 14 -39.47 23.37 -8.64
C GLU A 14 -39.40 22.33 -9.77
N TRP A 15 -38.21 22.15 -10.34
CA TRP A 15 -37.98 21.18 -11.41
C TRP A 15 -38.33 19.73 -11.00
N LEU A 16 -38.05 19.35 -9.76
CA LEU A 16 -38.39 18.02 -9.25
C LEU A 16 -39.88 17.84 -8.95
N GLN A 17 -40.62 18.92 -8.71
CA GLN A 17 -42.07 18.88 -8.49
C GLN A 17 -42.83 18.70 -9.82
N ASP A 18 -42.35 19.33 -10.89
CA ASP A 18 -42.94 19.21 -12.23
C ASP A 18 -42.72 17.84 -12.86
N ALA A 19 -41.67 17.12 -12.46
CA ALA A 19 -41.32 15.81 -13.00
C ALA A 19 -42.18 14.64 -12.46
N SER A 20 -43.24 14.93 -11.69
CA SER A 20 -44.09 13.97 -10.96
C SER A 20 -44.98 13.04 -11.82
N ALA A 21 -44.68 12.86 -13.11
CA ALA A 21 -45.45 12.00 -14.02
C ALA A 21 -44.93 10.54 -14.10
N ASP A 22 -43.64 10.28 -13.85
CA ASP A 22 -43.03 8.94 -13.79
C ASP A 22 -41.79 8.92 -12.88
N ASP A 23 -41.87 8.25 -11.72
CA ASP A 23 -40.79 8.14 -10.72
C ASP A 23 -39.48 7.55 -11.30
N THR A 24 -39.57 6.79 -12.39
CA THR A 24 -38.42 6.17 -13.05
C THR A 24 -37.57 7.21 -13.78
N GLU A 25 -38.21 8.11 -14.53
CA GLU A 25 -37.54 9.19 -15.27
C GLU A 25 -36.89 10.18 -14.31
N VAL A 26 -37.56 10.53 -13.21
CA VAL A 26 -37.00 11.41 -12.16
C VAL A 26 -35.77 10.80 -11.49
N THR A 27 -35.80 9.48 -11.25
CA THR A 27 -34.68 8.78 -10.61
C THR A 27 -33.45 8.77 -11.50
N GLN A 28 -33.62 8.54 -12.81
CA GLN A 28 -32.54 8.61 -13.77
C GLN A 28 -31.96 10.03 -13.86
N LEU A 29 -32.84 11.02 -13.91
CA LEU A 29 -32.50 12.43 -14.00
C LEU A 29 -31.70 12.94 -12.79
N HIS A 30 -32.02 12.47 -11.58
CA HIS A 30 -31.22 12.74 -10.38
C HIS A 30 -29.79 12.22 -10.49
N ALA A 31 -29.62 11.01 -11.02
CA ALA A 31 -28.30 10.42 -11.18
C ALA A 31 -27.46 11.19 -12.20
N GLU A 32 -28.06 11.55 -13.33
CA GLU A 32 -27.41 12.35 -14.37
C GLU A 32 -27.01 13.75 -13.86
N MET A 33 -27.88 14.41 -13.09
CA MET A 33 -27.56 15.69 -12.45
C MET A 33 -26.35 15.57 -11.52
N TRP A 34 -26.27 14.50 -10.73
CA TRP A 34 -25.14 14.27 -9.84
C TRP A 34 -23.83 14.06 -10.61
N ASP A 35 -23.88 13.32 -11.72
CA ASP A 35 -22.71 13.08 -12.57
C ASP A 35 -22.20 14.39 -13.19
N VAL A 36 -23.09 15.26 -13.68
CA VAL A 36 -22.74 16.58 -14.22
C VAL A 36 -22.15 17.49 -13.13
N LEU A 37 -22.74 17.54 -11.94
CA LEU A 37 -22.18 18.32 -10.83
C LEU A 37 -20.78 17.82 -10.44
N SER A 38 -20.60 16.50 -10.40
CA SER A 38 -19.32 15.88 -10.07
C SER A 38 -18.26 16.18 -11.13
N SER A 39 -18.62 16.16 -12.42
CA SER A 39 -17.69 16.48 -13.50
C SER A 39 -17.24 17.93 -13.46
N VAL A 40 -18.15 18.89 -13.24
CA VAL A 40 -17.82 20.32 -13.12
C VAL A 40 -16.88 20.57 -11.94
N LEU A 41 -17.08 19.87 -10.82
CA LEU A 41 -16.19 19.97 -9.67
C LEU A 41 -14.80 19.37 -9.97
N ALA A 42 -14.74 18.25 -10.68
CA ALA A 42 -13.48 17.63 -11.09
C ALA A 42 -12.68 18.52 -12.06
N GLU A 43 -13.34 19.16 -13.03
CA GLU A 43 -12.72 20.12 -13.94
C GLU A 43 -12.10 21.30 -13.20
N ARG A 44 -12.80 21.81 -12.18
CA ARG A 44 -12.29 22.89 -11.33
C ARG A 44 -11.07 22.46 -10.53
N GLU A 45 -11.09 21.25 -9.97
CA GLU A 45 -9.98 20.69 -9.19
C GLU A 45 -8.74 20.46 -10.07
N ALA A 46 -8.92 20.01 -11.31
CA ALA A 46 -7.83 19.82 -12.27
C ALA A 46 -7.06 21.12 -12.60
N GLY A 47 -7.67 22.29 -12.38
CA GLY A 47 -7.01 23.59 -12.52
C GLY A 47 -6.18 24.02 -11.30
N LEU A 48 -6.18 23.25 -10.21
CA LEU A 48 -5.44 23.56 -8.99
C LEU A 48 -4.09 22.82 -8.96
N PRO A 49 -3.10 23.30 -8.16
CA PRO A 49 -1.85 22.57 -7.97
C PRO A 49 -2.10 21.17 -7.38
N PRO A 50 -1.32 20.15 -7.80
CA PRO A 50 -1.52 18.78 -7.31
C PRO A 50 -1.24 18.68 -5.81
N LEU A 51 -2.12 17.98 -5.10
CA LEU A 51 -1.96 17.67 -3.69
C LEU A 51 -1.15 16.38 -3.53
N SER A 52 -0.20 16.38 -2.60
CA SER A 52 0.55 15.17 -2.24
C SER A 52 -0.16 14.29 -1.20
N ARG A 53 -1.14 14.87 -0.49
CA ARG A 53 -1.91 14.21 0.56
C ARG A 53 -3.26 14.87 0.77
N ILE A 54 -4.28 14.07 1.04
CA ILE A 54 -5.58 14.52 1.55
C ILE A 54 -5.97 13.73 2.81
N SER A 55 -6.74 14.35 3.71
CA SER A 55 -7.22 13.72 4.95
C SER A 55 -8.54 14.31 5.43
N ALA A 56 -9.38 13.51 6.06
CA ALA A 56 -10.67 13.95 6.63
C ALA A 56 -11.13 13.03 7.77
N ASP A 57 -11.87 13.57 8.75
CA ASP A 57 -12.51 12.78 9.83
C ASP A 57 -13.97 12.40 9.52
N ASN A 58 -14.47 12.84 8.38
CA ASN A 58 -15.81 12.57 7.90
C ASN A 58 -15.78 12.40 6.38
N VAL A 59 -16.30 11.27 5.91
CA VAL A 59 -16.39 10.98 4.48
C VAL A 59 -17.87 10.92 4.08
N ARG A 60 -18.16 11.46 2.90
CA ARG A 60 -19.47 11.29 2.26
C ARG A 60 -19.35 10.22 1.19
N LEU A 61 -20.06 9.11 1.39
CA LEU A 61 -20.18 8.04 0.40
C LEU A 61 -21.42 8.29 -0.44
N VAL A 62 -21.23 8.36 -1.76
CA VAL A 62 -22.32 8.43 -2.74
C VAL A 62 -22.46 7.06 -3.39
N VAL A 63 -23.65 6.49 -3.30
CA VAL A 63 -23.97 5.14 -3.80
C VAL A 63 -25.10 5.24 -4.79
N LYS A 64 -24.88 4.78 -6.03
CA LYS A 64 -25.92 4.56 -7.03
C LYS A 64 -26.33 3.09 -6.99
N ASP A 65 -27.59 2.81 -6.69
CA ASP A 65 -28.11 1.45 -6.78
C ASP A 65 -28.36 1.10 -8.24
N ASN A 66 -27.78 -0.01 -8.71
CA ASN A 66 -27.90 -0.44 -10.10
C ASN A 66 -29.31 -0.97 -10.43
N THR A 67 -30.05 -1.46 -9.44
CA THR A 67 -31.38 -2.04 -9.67
C THR A 67 -32.44 -0.96 -9.82
N THR A 68 -32.42 0.04 -8.94
CA THR A 68 -33.42 1.11 -8.93
C THR A 68 -32.93 2.41 -9.56
N GLY A 69 -31.64 2.56 -9.86
CA GLY A 69 -31.04 3.80 -10.36
C GLY A 69 -30.90 4.89 -9.30
N ARG A 70 -31.39 4.66 -8.07
CA ARG A 70 -31.44 5.67 -7.02
C ARG A 70 -30.06 5.99 -6.47
N VAL A 71 -29.81 7.27 -6.22
CA VAL A 71 -28.57 7.77 -5.61
C VAL A 71 -28.80 8.09 -4.14
N PHE A 72 -27.92 7.57 -3.29
CA PHE A 72 -27.92 7.79 -1.85
C PHE A 72 -26.61 8.42 -1.41
N MET A 73 -26.69 9.41 -0.51
CA MET A 73 -25.51 9.97 0.15
C MET A 73 -25.54 9.58 1.64
N ARG A 74 -24.42 9.02 2.12
CA ARG A 74 -24.24 8.61 3.52
C ARG A 74 -23.03 9.32 4.10
N HIS A 75 -23.16 9.82 5.32
CA HIS A 75 -22.06 10.36 6.09
C HIS A 75 -21.49 9.23 6.94
N LEU A 76 -20.21 8.95 6.77
CA LEU A 76 -19.51 7.94 7.54
C LEU A 76 -18.51 8.64 8.46
N PRO A 77 -18.65 8.53 9.78
CA PRO A 77 -17.64 9.01 10.73
C PRO A 77 -16.47 8.02 10.70
N LEU A 78 -15.50 8.29 9.83
CA LEU A 78 -14.27 7.51 9.70
C LEU A 78 -13.12 8.45 9.34
N GLU A 79 -11.93 8.13 9.84
CA GLU A 79 -10.70 8.87 9.51
C GLU A 79 -10.18 8.36 8.16
N TYR A 80 -10.13 9.24 7.17
CA TYR A 80 -9.61 9.02 5.83
C TYR A 80 -8.26 9.69 5.67
N SER A 81 -7.29 9.00 5.08
CA SER A 81 -6.03 9.60 4.64
C SER A 81 -5.56 8.95 3.35
N GLU A 82 -5.22 9.76 2.36
CA GLU A 82 -4.70 9.31 1.08
C GLU A 82 -3.39 10.02 0.76
N SER A 83 -2.44 9.28 0.22
CA SER A 83 -1.11 9.75 -0.19
C SER A 83 -0.59 8.88 -1.34
N SER A 84 0.63 9.16 -1.82
CA SER A 84 1.31 8.31 -2.81
C SER A 84 1.50 6.84 -2.38
N ASN A 85 1.44 6.56 -1.07
CA ASN A 85 1.54 5.19 -0.55
C ASN A 85 0.20 4.43 -0.58
N GLY A 86 -0.92 5.14 -0.79
CA GLY A 86 -2.26 4.56 -0.84
C GLY A 86 -3.25 5.20 0.14
N VAL A 87 -4.32 4.47 0.43
CA VAL A 87 -5.49 4.93 1.17
C VAL A 87 -5.59 4.20 2.51
N VAL A 88 -5.80 4.96 3.58
CA VAL A 88 -6.03 4.45 4.93
C VAL A 88 -7.41 4.91 5.40
N LEU A 89 -8.24 3.95 5.78
CA LEU A 89 -9.52 4.16 6.44
C LEU A 89 -9.39 3.69 7.87
N LYS A 90 -9.72 4.53 8.86
CA LYS A 90 -9.72 4.14 10.27
C LYS A 90 -11.07 4.37 10.90
N GLY A 91 -11.42 3.49 11.82
CA GLY A 91 -12.63 3.59 12.61
C GLY A 91 -12.52 2.68 13.81
N GLU A 92 -13.67 2.21 14.29
CA GLU A 92 -13.76 1.31 15.43
C GLU A 92 -14.66 0.12 15.09
N THR A 93 -14.36 -1.03 15.68
CA THR A 93 -15.24 -2.19 15.65
C THR A 93 -16.43 -1.99 16.60
N PHE A 94 -17.42 -2.88 16.54
CA PHE A 94 -18.53 -2.89 17.49
C PHE A 94 -18.08 -2.98 18.97
N ALA A 95 -16.92 -3.57 19.24
CA ALA A 95 -16.32 -3.66 20.57
C ALA A 95 -15.49 -2.41 20.96
N ALA A 96 -15.67 -1.28 20.26
CA ALA A 96 -14.93 -0.03 20.44
C ALA A 96 -13.41 -0.19 20.31
N GLN A 97 -12.95 -1.20 19.55
CA GLN A 97 -11.52 -1.38 19.28
C GLN A 97 -11.14 -0.63 17.99
N PRO A 98 -10.07 0.17 17.99
CA PRO A 98 -9.58 0.82 16.79
C PRO A 98 -9.29 -0.20 15.69
N THR A 99 -9.79 0.05 14.49
CA THR A 99 -9.56 -0.77 13.30
C THR A 99 -9.16 0.09 12.11
N LYS A 100 -8.39 -0.50 11.19
CA LYS A 100 -7.92 0.19 9.98
C LYS A 100 -7.99 -0.75 8.79
N ILE A 101 -8.41 -0.20 7.65
CA ILE A 101 -8.28 -0.82 6.34
C ILE A 101 -7.26 -0.01 5.56
N VAL A 102 -6.23 -0.68 5.03
CA VAL A 102 -5.13 -0.05 4.31
C VAL A 102 -5.09 -0.62 2.90
N PHE A 103 -5.25 0.24 1.90
CA PHE A 103 -5.02 -0.07 0.50
C PHE A 103 -3.67 0.50 0.11
N LEU A 104 -2.75 -0.36 -0.34
CA LEU A 104 -1.41 0.04 -0.73
C LEU A 104 -1.33 0.21 -2.25
N THR A 105 -0.62 1.24 -2.68
CA THR A 105 -0.22 1.37 -4.10
C THR A 105 0.87 0.37 -4.44
N GLU A 106 1.04 0.06 -5.73
CA GLU A 106 2.16 -0.75 -6.21
C GLU A 106 3.52 -0.17 -5.77
N PHE A 107 3.64 1.16 -5.75
CA PHE A 107 4.83 1.85 -5.25
C PHE A 107 5.11 1.57 -3.77
N ALA A 108 4.10 1.64 -2.91
CA ALA A 108 4.26 1.33 -1.49
C ALA A 108 4.58 -0.15 -1.27
N LEU A 109 3.96 -1.03 -2.04
CA LEU A 109 4.23 -2.46 -1.97
C LEU A 109 5.67 -2.77 -2.40
N GLY A 110 6.15 -2.16 -3.48
CA GLY A 110 7.54 -2.28 -3.93
C GLY A 110 8.55 -1.89 -2.85
N LYS A 111 8.33 -0.76 -2.18
CA LYS A 111 9.16 -0.33 -1.05
C LYS A 111 9.16 -1.31 0.12
N LEU A 112 8.01 -1.91 0.44
CA LEU A 112 7.95 -2.91 1.51
C LEU A 112 8.74 -4.17 1.14
N LEU A 113 8.68 -4.61 -0.12
CA LEU A 113 9.43 -5.75 -0.61
C LEU A 113 10.95 -5.48 -0.64
N GLU A 114 11.36 -4.27 -1.00
CA GLU A 114 12.78 -3.86 -0.93
C GLU A 114 13.31 -3.90 0.51
N LEU A 115 12.50 -3.43 1.49
CA LEU A 115 12.87 -3.46 2.91
C LEU A 115 12.94 -4.88 3.49
N GLN A 116 12.15 -5.81 2.97
CA GLN A 116 12.23 -7.22 3.38
C GLN A 116 13.54 -7.86 2.97
N GLY A 117 14.22 -7.32 1.95
CA GLY A 117 15.48 -7.84 1.43
C GLY A 117 15.30 -9.22 0.81
N LYS A 118 15.56 -9.35 -0.48
CA LYS A 118 16.10 -10.63 -0.95
C LYS A 118 17.56 -10.59 -0.50
N GLY A 119 17.92 -11.35 0.53
CA GLY A 119 19.33 -11.54 0.88
C GLY A 119 20.13 -11.85 -0.39
N GLN A 120 21.39 -11.42 -0.46
CA GLN A 120 22.25 -11.83 -1.57
C GLN A 120 22.28 -13.37 -1.60
N ASP A 121 21.88 -13.95 -2.73
CA ASP A 121 21.98 -15.41 -2.95
C ASP A 121 23.45 -15.85 -3.08
N GLU A 122 24.38 -14.90 -3.25
CA GLU A 122 25.81 -15.15 -3.33
C GLU A 122 26.48 -14.81 -2.00
N HIS A 123 27.16 -15.81 -1.44
CA HIS A 123 28.04 -15.64 -0.29
C HIS A 123 29.11 -14.58 -0.62
N VAL A 124 29.08 -13.43 0.05
CA VAL A 124 30.14 -12.39 0.00
C VAL A 124 31.36 -12.84 0.81
N CYS A 125 31.85 -14.05 0.58
CA CYS A 125 33.04 -14.58 1.24
C CYS A 125 34.09 -15.17 0.27
N ASP A 126 33.80 -15.30 -1.03
CA ASP A 126 34.79 -15.88 -1.97
C ASP A 126 35.90 -14.89 -2.43
N GLY A 127 36.00 -13.73 -1.78
CA GLY A 127 36.91 -12.64 -2.19
C GLY A 127 38.18 -12.47 -1.35
N HIS A 128 38.38 -13.25 -0.29
CA HIS A 128 39.61 -13.19 0.49
C HIS A 128 40.34 -14.52 0.42
N HIS A 129 41.45 -14.52 -0.32
CA HIS A 129 42.74 -15.16 -0.02
C HIS A 129 43.46 -15.56 -1.31
N SER A 130 43.93 -14.57 -2.07
CA SER A 130 45.15 -14.73 -2.86
C SER A 130 46.18 -13.73 -2.33
N HIS A 131 46.65 -13.98 -1.10
CA HIS A 131 47.93 -13.45 -0.67
C HIS A 131 49.00 -14.35 -1.29
N ASP A 132 49.63 -13.85 -2.34
CA ASP A 132 50.87 -14.41 -2.90
C ASP A 132 51.93 -14.41 -1.79
N HIS A 133 52.10 -15.56 -1.14
CA HIS A 133 53.24 -15.83 -0.29
C HIS A 133 54.21 -16.73 -1.07
N ASP A 134 55.23 -16.09 -1.65
CA ASP A 134 56.46 -16.73 -2.10
C ASP A 134 57.08 -17.50 -0.92
N HIS A 135 56.81 -18.80 -0.83
CA HIS A 135 57.48 -19.69 0.11
C HIS A 135 58.52 -20.55 -0.61
N HIS A 136 59.78 -20.22 -0.31
CA HIS A 136 60.96 -21.02 -0.58
C HIS A 136 60.78 -22.49 -0.18
N HIS A 137 61.14 -23.38 -1.11
CA HIS A 137 61.28 -24.81 -0.87
C HIS A 137 62.27 -25.08 0.27
N HIS A 138 61.77 -25.66 1.36
CA HIS A 138 62.55 -26.49 2.26
C HIS A 138 61.86 -27.85 2.36
N GLU A 139 62.57 -28.88 1.89
CA GLU A 139 62.24 -30.29 2.09
C GLU A 139 62.23 -30.61 3.59
N PHE A 140 61.22 -31.31 4.08
CA PHE A 140 61.36 -32.23 5.21
C PHE A 140 60.25 -33.29 5.25
N GLU A 141 60.66 -34.49 5.66
CA GLU A 141 59.85 -35.69 5.83
C GLU A 141 58.90 -35.62 7.04
N SER A 142 57.86 -36.44 6.94
CA SER A 142 57.14 -37.15 8.01
C SER A 142 55.94 -36.48 8.71
N ASP A 143 55.00 -37.39 8.95
CA ASP A 143 53.85 -37.40 9.82
C ASP A 143 52.59 -36.64 9.42
N GLY A 144 51.51 -37.40 9.55
CA GLY A 144 50.28 -37.24 8.81
C GLY A 144 49.29 -36.32 9.49
N ASP A 145 48.38 -35.82 8.67
CA ASP A 145 47.06 -35.39 9.09
C ASP A 145 46.11 -35.62 7.92
N VAL A 146 45.01 -36.31 8.22
CA VAL A 146 43.99 -36.72 7.26
C VAL A 146 43.25 -35.46 6.80
N ALA A 147 43.55 -35.00 5.59
CA ALA A 147 42.78 -33.97 4.91
C ALA A 147 41.42 -34.56 4.53
N CYS A 148 40.36 -34.14 5.22
CA CYS A 148 38.99 -34.36 4.76
C CYS A 148 38.80 -33.58 3.46
N VAL A 149 38.73 -34.29 2.33
CA VAL A 149 38.29 -33.75 1.04
C VAL A 149 36.76 -33.74 1.05
N PRO A 150 36.08 -32.59 0.89
CA PRO A 150 34.63 -32.59 0.69
C PRO A 150 34.34 -33.13 -0.70
N SER A 151 33.93 -34.40 -0.76
CA SER A 151 33.06 -34.90 -1.82
C SER A 151 31.63 -34.48 -1.47
N ASP A 152 30.77 -34.32 -2.48
CA ASP A 152 29.40 -33.78 -2.42
C ASP A 152 28.36 -34.50 -1.51
N ASP A 153 28.78 -35.29 -0.50
CA ASP A 153 27.89 -35.99 0.42
C ASP A 153 28.12 -35.53 1.87
N CYS A 154 27.62 -34.32 2.18
CA CYS A 154 27.58 -33.77 3.54
C CYS A 154 26.50 -34.46 4.38
N ASP A 155 26.80 -35.63 4.97
CA ASP A 155 25.88 -36.32 5.89
C ASP A 155 26.55 -36.77 7.21
N SER A 156 27.73 -36.24 7.57
CA SER A 156 28.45 -36.74 8.76
C SER A 156 29.37 -35.76 9.53
N CYS A 157 29.05 -34.47 9.58
CA CYS A 157 29.73 -33.56 10.52
C CYS A 157 28.86 -33.34 11.77
N ALA A 158 29.25 -33.94 12.90
CA ALA A 158 28.63 -33.69 14.19
C ALA A 158 29.08 -32.31 14.73
N ASP A 159 28.17 -31.60 15.43
CA ASP A 159 28.32 -30.23 15.95
C ASP A 159 29.51 -29.97 16.92
N ALA A 160 30.41 -30.94 17.12
CA ALA A 160 31.54 -30.82 18.05
C ALA A 160 32.74 -30.04 17.50
N ASP A 161 32.82 -29.78 16.18
CA ASP A 161 33.98 -29.14 15.55
C ASP A 161 33.79 -27.64 15.21
N CYS A 162 32.65 -27.05 15.55
CA CYS A 162 32.44 -25.61 15.39
C CYS A 162 33.03 -24.83 16.58
N THR A 163 34.31 -24.45 16.49
CA THR A 163 34.90 -23.49 17.43
C THR A 163 34.33 -22.09 17.20
N HIS A 164 33.39 -21.67 18.05
CA HIS A 164 32.91 -20.29 18.10
C HIS A 164 34.00 -19.35 18.64
N SER A 165 34.74 -18.70 17.75
CA SER A 165 35.57 -17.55 18.11
C SER A 165 34.69 -16.30 18.25
N GLY A 166 34.29 -16.03 19.50
CA GLY A 166 33.61 -14.79 19.87
C GLY A 166 34.52 -13.58 19.75
N VAL A 167 34.07 -12.55 19.03
CA VAL A 167 34.73 -11.25 18.96
C VAL A 167 34.33 -10.43 20.19
N GLY A 168 35.26 -10.25 21.10
CA GLY A 168 35.17 -9.34 22.23
C GLY A 168 36.16 -8.18 22.09
N LYS A 169 35.59 -6.97 22.07
CA LYS A 169 36.16 -5.61 22.09
C LYS A 169 36.68 -5.03 20.78
#